data_AF-A0A1Y2BAJ2-F1
#
_entry.id   AF-A0A1Y2BAJ2-F1
#
_cell.length_a   1.000
_cell.length_b   1.000
_cell.length_c   1.000
_cell.angle_alpha   90.00
_cell.angle_beta   90.00
_cell.angle_gamma   90.00
#
_symmetry.space_group_name_H-M   'P 1'
#
loop_
_entity.id
_entity.type
_entity.pdbx_description
1 polymer ?
#
loop_
_entity_poly.entity_id
_entity_poly.type
_entity_poly.pdbx_seq_one_letter_code
_entity_poly.pdbx_strand_id
1 'polypeptide(L)'
;MPALTTGSLICVTGAAGFMGMHVVKTSLEAGLRVRALVRTEAKKIYVEEAFKDLTGLEVVVIPDVLAAGALKEVMKGVEGIVDLAVTLDPSATKEQMFQGALDGIDGITSSLIEAGTGKRIVHMSSYGAVGNAFDTSKKVHLTEADWDTELEPLCEAQGEDTNFYIRYATAKLIAEKAFWKFFEKHKDVPFDGVSIVPTFTLGPLLHEAQVADGNIVGSILFIQPWLQGKATAEDLATRYSTVVDVRDVALACVKALTMEEAGGERFILADKPIWGNDIAQAMEKVLPQIKGNPPSNPDPAFKQALLENATIWDGSKVTRVLGLQYRDWHESFKDAAKSFYDKIPIELELLAVKSSSQGLKRTGSPNRGRVRNKMSGFGNSSYACVSKVLHINLLWLPIVSALTCLRSLSLKREFVQVVTSALVSKAKATPLKIPDQVDLSSVIER
;
A
#
# COMPACT_ATOMS: atom_id res chain seq x y z
N MET A 1 7.37 20.92 22.15
CA MET A 1 7.99 19.94 23.07
C MET A 1 9.42 19.68 22.59
N PRO A 2 10.36 19.20 23.42
CA PRO A 2 11.75 19.05 22.98
C PRO A 2 11.84 18.06 21.83
N ALA A 3 12.55 18.46 20.77
CA ALA A 3 12.90 17.59 19.67
C ALA A 3 13.71 16.38 20.14
N LEU A 4 13.65 15.28 19.38
CA LEU A 4 14.50 14.13 19.62
C LEU A 4 15.94 14.43 19.25
N THR A 5 16.88 13.84 19.99
CA THR A 5 18.33 13.98 19.78
C THR A 5 18.95 12.66 19.36
N THR A 6 20.21 12.67 18.91
CA THR A 6 20.99 11.46 18.64
C THR A 6 20.94 10.49 19.83
N GLY A 7 20.73 9.20 19.55
CA GLY A 7 20.59 8.15 20.55
C GLY A 7 19.19 7.98 21.13
N SER A 8 18.26 8.91 20.87
CA SER A 8 16.86 8.76 21.27
C SER A 8 16.25 7.50 20.65
N LEU A 9 15.43 6.79 21.43
CA LEU A 9 14.75 5.58 20.96
C LEU A 9 13.42 5.94 20.32
N ILE A 10 13.22 5.54 19.07
CA ILE A 10 11.94 5.63 18.39
C ILE A 10 11.31 4.27 18.18
N CYS A 11 9.98 4.22 18.16
CA CYS A 11 9.20 3.07 17.74
C CYS A 11 8.65 3.30 16.34
N VAL A 12 8.84 2.36 15.43
CA VAL A 12 8.27 2.40 14.08
C VAL A 12 7.27 1.25 13.93
N THR A 13 5.99 1.58 13.83
CA THR A 13 4.94 0.59 13.53
C THR A 13 4.97 0.30 12.02
N GLY A 14 4.57 -0.90 11.60
CA GLY A 14 4.59 -1.26 10.17
C GLY A 14 5.99 -1.24 9.53
N ALA A 15 7.04 -1.52 10.30
CA ALA A 15 8.43 -1.31 9.91
C ALA A 15 8.86 -2.10 8.66
N ALA A 16 8.30 -3.28 8.43
CA ALA A 16 8.62 -4.09 7.26
C ALA A 16 7.87 -3.68 5.97
N GLY A 17 7.03 -2.64 6.03
CA GLY A 17 6.27 -2.12 4.89
C GLY A 17 7.10 -1.30 3.91
N PHE A 18 6.46 -0.80 2.84
CA PHE A 18 7.12 0.03 1.82
C PHE A 18 7.76 1.28 2.42
N MET A 19 6.96 2.13 3.08
CA MET A 19 7.46 3.32 3.78
C MET A 19 8.27 2.97 5.03
N GLY A 20 7.86 1.92 5.76
CA GLY A 20 8.50 1.51 7.01
C GLY A 20 9.99 1.26 6.88
N MET A 21 10.41 0.52 5.85
CA MET A 21 11.83 0.21 5.65
C MET A 21 12.65 1.48 5.40
N HIS A 22 12.12 2.44 4.62
CA HIS A 22 12.81 3.71 4.39
C HIS A 22 12.88 4.56 5.65
N VAL A 23 11.82 4.58 6.47
CA VAL A 23 11.80 5.29 7.76
C VAL A 23 12.81 4.68 8.73
N VAL A 24 12.87 3.35 8.86
CA VAL A 24 13.85 2.65 9.71
C VAL A 24 15.26 3.00 9.27
N LYS A 25 15.58 2.83 7.98
CA LYS A 25 16.90 3.15 7.43
C LYS A 25 17.31 4.60 7.70
N THR A 26 16.45 5.55 7.35
CA THR A 26 16.73 6.99 7.47
C THR A 26 16.88 7.40 8.94
N SER A 27 16.12 6.79 9.85
CA SER A 27 16.22 7.06 11.29
C SER A 27 17.53 6.55 11.89
N LEU A 28 17.95 5.34 11.52
CA LEU A 28 19.24 4.76 11.93
C LEU A 28 20.42 5.60 11.40
N GLU A 29 20.35 6.02 10.13
CA GLU A 29 21.36 6.88 9.51
C GLU A 29 21.43 8.28 10.16
N ALA A 30 20.31 8.77 10.71
CA ALA A 30 20.25 10.00 11.50
C ALA A 30 20.76 9.83 12.96
N GLY A 31 21.21 8.63 13.34
CA GLY A 31 21.74 8.34 14.66
C GLY A 31 20.68 8.11 15.74
N LEU A 32 19.42 7.89 15.35
CA LEU A 32 18.37 7.44 16.27
C LEU A 32 18.46 5.92 16.47
N ARG A 33 18.02 5.45 17.63
CA ARG A 33 17.79 4.01 17.86
C ARG A 33 16.37 3.68 17.43
N VAL A 34 16.17 2.54 16.78
CA VAL A 34 14.88 2.16 16.21
C VAL A 34 14.42 0.84 16.79
N ARG A 35 13.24 0.85 17.43
CA ARG A 35 12.46 -0.35 17.71
C ARG A 35 11.44 -0.55 16.58
N ALA A 36 11.73 -1.49 15.69
CA ALA A 36 10.94 -1.82 14.52
C ALA A 36 9.90 -2.89 14.85
N LEU A 37 8.61 -2.55 14.76
CA LEU A 37 7.54 -3.53 14.99
C LEU A 37 7.14 -4.22 13.68
N VAL A 38 7.13 -5.55 13.71
CA VAL A 38 6.77 -6.40 12.56
C VAL A 38 5.74 -7.46 12.95
N ARG A 39 4.96 -7.97 11.99
CA ARG A 39 3.87 -8.93 12.28
C ARG A 39 4.33 -10.37 12.47
N THR A 40 5.46 -10.76 11.88
CA THR A 40 5.89 -12.16 11.83
C THR A 40 7.39 -12.30 12.00
N GLU A 41 7.83 -13.47 12.47
CA GLU A 41 9.26 -13.80 12.59
C GLU A 41 9.97 -13.72 11.22
N ALA A 42 9.30 -14.13 10.15
CA ALA A 42 9.85 -14.00 8.79
C ALA A 42 10.15 -12.54 8.42
N LYS A 43 9.24 -11.61 8.76
CA LYS A 43 9.47 -10.17 8.53
C LYS A 43 10.55 -9.63 9.46
N LYS A 44 10.72 -10.19 10.66
CA LYS A 44 11.81 -9.82 11.57
C LYS A 44 13.18 -10.15 10.97
N ILE A 45 13.39 -11.40 10.58
CA ILE A 45 14.65 -11.86 9.96
C ILE A 45 14.99 -10.98 8.75
N TYR A 46 13.98 -10.66 7.95
CA TYR A 46 14.14 -9.77 6.82
C TYR A 46 14.63 -8.36 7.21
N VAL A 47 13.97 -7.71 8.18
CA VAL A 47 14.35 -6.35 8.60
C VAL A 47 15.76 -6.35 9.21
N GLU A 48 16.10 -7.38 9.99
CA GLU A 48 17.44 -7.55 10.57
C GLU A 48 18.51 -7.72 9.48
N GLU A 49 18.28 -8.57 8.48
CA GLU A 49 19.23 -8.76 7.37
C GLU A 49 19.40 -7.50 6.52
N ALA A 50 18.30 -6.80 6.23
CA ALA A 50 18.32 -5.58 5.41
C ALA A 50 19.15 -4.44 6.02
N PHE A 51 19.32 -4.45 7.35
CA PHE A 51 20.00 -3.39 8.10
C PHE A 51 21.13 -3.92 9.00
N LYS A 52 21.68 -5.10 8.71
CA LYS A 52 22.73 -5.74 9.53
C LYS A 52 23.99 -4.90 9.73
N ASP A 53 24.27 -4.01 8.79
CA ASP A 53 25.44 -3.12 8.82
C ASP A 53 25.16 -1.81 9.58
N LEU A 54 23.92 -1.58 10.02
CA LEU A 54 23.51 -0.43 10.82
C LEU A 54 23.36 -0.82 12.30
N THR A 55 23.80 0.07 13.18
CA THR A 55 23.69 -0.12 14.63
C THR A 55 22.45 0.57 15.20
N GLY A 56 21.92 0.07 16.31
CA GLY A 56 20.81 0.72 17.03
C GLY A 56 19.41 0.24 16.63
N LEU A 57 19.33 -0.86 15.87
CA LEU A 57 18.08 -1.52 15.51
C LEU A 57 17.71 -2.60 16.53
N GLU A 58 16.45 -2.61 16.97
CA GLU A 58 15.79 -3.69 17.70
C GLU A 58 14.53 -4.06 16.93
N VAL A 59 14.35 -5.33 16.56
CA VAL A 59 13.15 -5.78 15.83
C VAL A 59 12.28 -6.64 16.74
N VAL A 60 11.02 -6.25 16.89
CA VAL A 60 10.06 -6.91 17.80
C VAL A 60 8.84 -7.40 17.02
N VAL A 61 8.46 -8.65 17.25
CA VAL A 61 7.28 -9.25 16.61
C VAL A 61 6.03 -8.92 17.43
N ILE A 62 5.14 -8.14 16.83
CA ILE A 62 3.80 -7.82 17.33
C ILE A 62 2.79 -8.27 16.26
N PRO A 63 2.19 -9.46 16.41
CA PRO A 63 1.30 -10.04 15.40
C PRO A 63 0.12 -9.12 15.04
N ASP A 64 -0.44 -8.48 16.05
CA ASP A 64 -1.51 -7.50 15.92
C ASP A 64 -1.22 -6.28 16.80
N VAL A 65 -1.00 -5.13 16.17
CA VAL A 65 -0.74 -3.85 16.84
C VAL A 65 -2.02 -3.21 17.40
N LEU A 66 -3.20 -3.67 16.96
CA LEU A 66 -4.50 -3.18 17.42
C LEU A 66 -4.99 -3.95 18.66
N ALA A 67 -4.37 -5.09 18.98
CA ALA A 67 -4.73 -5.86 20.16
C ALA A 67 -4.50 -5.04 21.44
N ALA A 68 -5.48 -5.09 22.35
CA ALA A 68 -5.45 -4.32 23.58
C ALA A 68 -4.16 -4.59 24.39
N GLY A 69 -3.41 -3.53 24.67
CA GLY A 69 -2.15 -3.61 25.41
C GLY A 69 -0.94 -4.16 24.63
N ALA A 70 -1.08 -4.46 23.33
CA ALA A 70 0.01 -5.00 22.51
C ALA A 70 1.25 -4.09 22.47
N LEU A 71 1.06 -2.78 22.63
CA LEU A 71 2.13 -1.79 22.55
C LEU A 71 2.76 -1.45 23.91
N LYS A 72 2.18 -1.86 25.05
CA LYS A 72 2.62 -1.43 26.40
C LYS A 72 4.10 -1.71 26.66
N GLU A 73 4.53 -2.94 26.45
CA GLU A 73 5.92 -3.35 26.73
C GLU A 73 6.91 -2.72 25.75
N VAL A 74 6.56 -2.68 24.46
CA VAL A 74 7.42 -2.12 23.41
C VAL A 74 7.51 -0.60 23.43
N MET A 75 6.63 0.10 24.14
CA MET A 75 6.72 1.55 24.31
C MET A 75 7.64 1.99 25.46
N LYS A 76 8.12 1.07 26.31
CA LYS A 76 9.04 1.42 27.41
C LYS A 76 10.34 2.03 26.87
N GLY A 77 10.66 3.23 27.34
CA GLY A 77 11.85 3.99 26.96
C GLY A 77 11.78 4.63 25.57
N VAL A 78 10.63 4.55 24.89
CA VAL A 78 10.42 5.17 23.57
C VAL A 78 10.15 6.66 23.75
N GLU A 79 10.95 7.48 23.08
CA GLU A 79 10.82 8.94 23.07
C GLU A 79 10.03 9.44 21.86
N GLY A 80 10.01 8.70 20.76
CA GLY A 80 9.30 9.09 19.54
C GLY A 80 8.60 7.92 18.86
N ILE A 81 7.48 8.17 18.21
CA ILE A 81 6.76 7.14 17.44
C ILE A 81 6.62 7.63 16.00
N VAL A 82 6.87 6.74 15.03
CA VAL A 82 6.37 6.91 13.66
C VAL A 82 5.35 5.82 13.40
N ASP A 83 4.08 6.24 13.35
CA ASP A 83 2.97 5.35 13.14
C ASP A 83 2.67 5.19 11.65
N LEU A 84 3.05 4.04 11.08
CA LEU A 84 2.81 3.67 9.69
C LEU A 84 1.87 2.45 9.57
N ALA A 85 1.54 1.81 10.69
CA ALA A 85 0.72 0.62 10.67
C ALA A 85 -0.68 0.96 10.16
N VAL A 86 -1.03 0.33 9.05
CA VAL A 86 -2.37 0.39 8.48
C VAL A 86 -2.82 -1.03 8.17
N THR A 87 -4.05 -1.35 8.55
CA THR A 87 -4.68 -2.60 8.13
C THR A 87 -5.30 -2.37 6.76
N LEU A 88 -4.54 -2.71 5.71
CA LEU A 88 -5.02 -2.71 4.33
C LEU A 88 -5.55 -4.10 3.96
N ASP A 89 -6.55 -4.57 4.70
CA ASP A 89 -7.25 -5.81 4.36
C ASP A 89 -8.40 -5.48 3.39
N PRO A 90 -8.32 -5.86 2.10
CA PRO A 90 -9.40 -5.59 1.14
C PRO A 90 -10.70 -6.31 1.47
N SER A 91 -10.64 -7.35 2.32
CA SER A 91 -11.80 -8.12 2.77
C SER A 91 -12.46 -7.55 4.02
N ALA A 92 -11.82 -6.62 4.73
CA ALA A 92 -12.40 -5.98 5.90
C ALA A 92 -13.62 -5.14 5.54
N THR A 93 -14.66 -5.18 6.37
CA THR A 93 -15.82 -4.29 6.22
C THR A 93 -15.43 -2.84 6.46
N LYS A 94 -16.30 -1.91 6.07
CA LYS A 94 -16.14 -0.47 6.35
C LYS A 94 -15.92 -0.23 7.85
N GLU A 95 -16.78 -0.82 8.69
CA GLU A 95 -16.80 -0.67 10.14
C GLU A 95 -15.54 -1.23 10.77
N GLN A 96 -15.08 -2.40 10.33
CA GLN A 96 -13.83 -2.99 10.80
C GLN A 96 -12.63 -2.09 10.49
N MET A 97 -12.59 -1.51 9.29
CA MET A 97 -11.52 -0.61 8.89
C MET A 97 -11.53 0.69 9.70
N PHE A 98 -12.71 1.25 9.95
CA PHE A 98 -12.86 2.49 10.72
C PHE A 98 -12.54 2.28 12.20
N GLN A 99 -13.05 1.20 12.78
CA GLN A 99 -12.77 0.87 14.17
C GLN A 99 -11.28 0.57 14.36
N GLY A 100 -10.66 -0.21 13.47
CA GLY A 100 -9.22 -0.47 13.55
C GLY A 100 -8.36 0.79 13.41
N ALA A 101 -8.83 1.79 12.65
CA ALA A 101 -8.16 3.07 12.54
C ALA A 101 -8.22 3.88 13.85
N LEU A 102 -9.36 3.85 14.55
CA LEU A 102 -9.52 4.46 15.88
C LEU A 102 -8.73 3.72 16.95
N ASP A 103 -8.83 2.39 16.98
CA ASP A 103 -8.10 1.53 17.92
C ASP A 103 -6.58 1.70 17.80
N GLY A 104 -6.08 1.96 16.58
CA GLY A 104 -4.68 2.27 16.35
C GLY A 104 -4.23 3.56 17.04
N ILE A 105 -5.01 4.63 16.91
CA ILE A 105 -4.73 5.92 17.57
C ILE A 105 -4.77 5.73 19.10
N ASP A 106 -5.83 5.12 19.62
CA ASP A 106 -6.02 4.91 21.05
C ASP A 106 -4.92 4.01 21.63
N GLY A 107 -4.53 2.94 20.93
CA GLY A 107 -3.48 2.03 21.34
C GLY A 107 -2.12 2.70 21.46
N ILE A 108 -1.78 3.57 20.50
CA ILE A 108 -0.51 4.31 20.48
C ILE A 108 -0.49 5.38 21.57
N THR A 109 -1.52 6.23 21.66
CA THR A 109 -1.53 7.34 22.62
C THR A 109 -1.57 6.83 24.06
N SER A 110 -2.41 5.83 24.35
CA SER A 110 -2.51 5.26 25.71
C SER A 110 -1.21 4.56 26.13
N SER A 111 -0.58 3.79 25.24
CA SER A 111 0.68 3.10 25.54
C SER A 111 1.84 4.09 25.73
N LEU A 112 1.86 5.20 24.98
CA LEU A 112 2.89 6.22 25.17
C LEU A 112 2.72 7.01 26.46
N ILE A 113 1.48 7.31 26.86
CA ILE A 113 1.17 7.89 28.18
C ILE A 113 1.69 6.97 29.29
N GLU A 114 1.36 5.67 29.23
CA GLU A 114 1.77 4.69 30.23
C GLU A 114 3.29 4.52 30.29
N ALA A 115 3.98 4.62 29.15
CA ALA A 115 5.44 4.55 29.10
C ALA A 115 6.15 5.76 29.73
N GLY A 116 5.47 6.92 29.85
CA GLY A 116 5.97 8.12 30.53
C GLY A 116 7.25 8.76 29.96
N THR A 117 7.69 8.32 28.77
CA THR A 117 8.97 8.71 28.14
C THR A 117 8.80 9.41 26.79
N GLY A 118 7.57 9.45 26.26
CA GLY A 118 7.27 10.03 24.96
C GLY A 118 7.51 11.53 24.90
N LYS A 119 8.01 11.99 23.76
CA LYS A 119 8.19 13.40 23.38
C LYS A 119 7.40 13.77 22.12
N ARG A 120 7.24 12.83 21.17
CA ARG A 120 6.55 13.10 19.90
C ARG A 120 5.92 11.87 19.25
N ILE A 121 4.72 12.04 18.68
CA ILE A 121 4.09 11.07 17.77
C ILE A 121 4.04 11.67 16.36
N VAL A 122 4.60 10.97 15.38
CA VAL A 122 4.42 11.23 13.96
C VAL A 122 3.40 10.25 13.42
N HIS A 123 2.19 10.73 13.13
CA HIS A 123 1.11 9.95 12.55
C HIS A 123 1.13 10.03 11.02
N MET A 124 1.05 8.87 10.35
CA MET A 124 0.97 8.81 8.90
C MET A 124 -0.48 8.80 8.41
N SER A 125 -0.94 9.97 8.00
CA SER A 125 -2.23 10.15 7.35
C SER A 125 -2.11 9.91 5.83
N SER A 126 -2.95 10.54 5.02
CA SER A 126 -3.01 10.44 3.57
C SER A 126 -3.70 11.66 2.99
N TYR A 127 -3.31 12.08 1.78
CA TYR A 127 -3.97 13.19 1.09
C TYR A 127 -5.50 13.01 0.95
N GLY A 128 -5.98 11.77 0.96
CA GLY A 128 -7.41 11.47 1.01
C GLY A 128 -8.13 12.07 2.23
N ALA A 129 -7.44 12.33 3.35
CA ALA A 129 -8.00 13.01 4.52
C ALA A 129 -8.12 14.54 4.34
N VAL A 130 -7.46 15.11 3.35
CA VAL A 130 -7.47 16.56 3.09
C VAL A 130 -8.53 16.92 2.05
N GLY A 131 -8.79 16.03 1.08
CA GLY A 131 -9.78 16.29 0.04
C GLY A 131 -9.83 15.25 -1.08
N ASN A 132 -10.85 15.41 -1.91
CA ASN A 132 -11.19 14.45 -2.96
C ASN A 132 -10.26 14.60 -4.17
N ALA A 133 -9.37 13.62 -4.39
CA ALA A 133 -8.50 13.62 -5.56
C ALA A 133 -9.17 13.14 -6.85
N PHE A 134 -10.40 12.63 -6.78
CA PHE A 134 -11.15 12.17 -7.95
C PHE A 134 -12.15 13.19 -8.47
N ASP A 135 -12.47 14.22 -7.69
CA ASP A 135 -13.21 15.36 -8.23
C ASP A 135 -12.33 16.12 -9.22
N THR A 136 -12.67 15.97 -10.49
CA THR A 136 -12.01 16.62 -11.63
C THR A 136 -12.93 17.66 -12.28
N SER A 137 -14.04 17.99 -11.63
CA SER A 137 -15.02 18.96 -12.14
C SER A 137 -14.57 20.41 -11.99
N LYS A 138 -13.62 20.67 -11.09
CA LYS A 138 -13.12 22.00 -10.77
C LYS A 138 -11.65 21.96 -10.37
N LYS A 139 -10.97 23.08 -10.62
CA LYS A 139 -9.65 23.36 -10.04
C LYS A 139 -9.78 23.63 -8.55
N VAL A 140 -8.94 22.99 -7.74
CA VAL A 140 -8.90 23.17 -6.28
C VAL A 140 -7.46 23.35 -5.84
N HIS A 141 -7.21 24.21 -4.85
CA HIS A 141 -5.93 24.33 -4.16
C HIS A 141 -6.17 23.94 -2.70
N LEU A 142 -5.46 22.92 -2.23
CA LEU A 142 -5.63 22.34 -0.90
C LEU A 142 -4.34 22.47 -0.10
N THR A 143 -4.50 22.87 1.15
CA THR A 143 -3.48 23.19 2.14
C THR A 143 -3.67 22.32 3.38
N GLU A 144 -2.77 22.41 4.36
CA GLU A 144 -2.87 21.59 5.57
C GLU A 144 -4.06 21.96 6.47
N ALA A 145 -4.69 23.10 6.24
CA ALA A 145 -5.92 23.51 6.93
C ALA A 145 -7.17 22.79 6.40
N ASP A 146 -7.11 22.21 5.20
CA ASP A 146 -8.26 21.62 4.52
C ASP A 146 -8.54 20.19 5.00
N TRP A 147 -9.81 19.82 5.00
CA TRP A 147 -10.28 18.49 5.40
C TRP A 147 -11.29 17.99 4.39
N ASP A 148 -11.25 16.69 4.08
CA ASP A 148 -12.28 16.11 3.24
C ASP A 148 -13.62 16.06 4.01
N THR A 149 -14.65 16.67 3.43
CA THR A 149 -16.01 16.74 4.01
C THR A 149 -17.01 15.82 3.31
N GLU A 150 -16.59 15.13 2.25
CA GLU A 150 -17.48 14.35 1.37
C GLU A 150 -17.31 12.83 1.56
N LEU A 151 -16.14 12.37 2.00
CA LEU A 151 -15.80 10.96 2.15
C LEU A 151 -16.69 10.22 3.15
N GLU A 152 -16.93 10.80 4.33
CA GLU A 152 -17.82 10.20 5.34
C GLU A 152 -19.26 10.08 4.82
N PRO A 153 -19.91 11.16 4.31
CA PRO A 153 -21.23 11.08 3.68
C PRO A 153 -21.30 10.09 2.51
N LEU A 154 -20.27 10.08 1.65
CA LEU A 154 -20.20 9.20 0.48
C LEU A 154 -20.13 7.73 0.90
N CYS A 155 -19.30 7.43 1.89
CA CYS A 155 -19.14 6.08 2.42
C CYS A 155 -20.40 5.60 3.15
N GLU A 156 -21.15 6.50 3.77
CA GLU A 156 -22.45 6.19 4.36
C GLU A 156 -23.51 5.93 3.28
N ALA A 157 -23.58 6.78 2.25
CA ALA A 157 -24.52 6.64 1.15
C ALA A 157 -24.29 5.35 0.32
N GLN A 158 -23.04 4.91 0.17
CA GLN A 158 -22.68 3.70 -0.57
C GLN A 158 -22.78 2.41 0.29
N GLY A 159 -22.74 2.51 1.62
CA GLY A 159 -22.83 1.36 2.51
C GLY A 159 -21.75 0.31 2.24
N GLU A 160 -22.12 -0.98 2.24
CA GLU A 160 -21.21 -2.10 2.00
C GLU A 160 -20.64 -2.14 0.57
N ASP A 161 -21.30 -1.49 -0.40
CA ASP A 161 -20.84 -1.41 -1.78
C ASP A 161 -19.72 -0.37 -1.98
N THR A 162 -19.32 0.33 -0.91
CA THR A 162 -18.23 1.32 -0.96
C THR A 162 -16.95 0.67 -1.46
N ASN A 163 -16.35 1.25 -2.50
CA ASN A 163 -15.08 0.75 -3.01
C ASN A 163 -13.96 0.86 -1.97
N PHE A 164 -12.93 0.01 -2.11
CA PHE A 164 -11.84 -0.08 -1.13
C PHE A 164 -11.13 1.25 -0.90
N TYR A 165 -10.89 2.04 -1.95
CA TYR A 165 -10.20 3.31 -1.80
C TYR A 165 -10.99 4.28 -0.93
N ILE A 166 -12.30 4.42 -1.16
CA ILE A 166 -13.14 5.33 -0.37
C ILE A 166 -13.13 4.89 1.09
N ARG A 167 -13.28 3.58 1.37
CA ARG A 167 -13.14 3.05 2.74
C ARG A 167 -11.79 3.40 3.36
N TYR A 168 -10.69 3.19 2.62
CA TYR A 168 -9.35 3.53 3.08
C TYR A 168 -9.19 5.03 3.37
N ALA A 169 -9.63 5.90 2.46
CA ALA A 169 -9.50 7.34 2.60
C ALA A 169 -10.34 7.85 3.78
N THR A 170 -11.57 7.34 3.96
CA THR A 170 -12.41 7.65 5.12
C THR A 170 -11.78 7.16 6.42
N ALA A 171 -11.17 5.97 6.43
CA ALA A 171 -10.46 5.47 7.62
C ALA A 171 -9.27 6.38 8.00
N LYS A 172 -8.51 6.87 7.02
CA LYS A 172 -7.42 7.84 7.23
C LYS A 172 -7.95 9.19 7.76
N LEU A 173 -9.06 9.68 7.21
CA LEU A 173 -9.74 10.88 7.69
C LEU A 173 -10.17 10.74 9.16
N ILE A 174 -10.82 9.64 9.51
CA ILE A 174 -11.32 9.37 10.87
C ILE A 174 -10.15 9.24 11.86
N ALA A 175 -9.10 8.49 11.52
CA ALA A 175 -7.91 8.36 12.37
C ALA A 175 -7.24 9.72 12.60
N GLU A 176 -7.04 10.52 11.55
CA GLU A 176 -6.37 11.81 11.71
C GLU A 176 -7.22 12.79 12.55
N LYS A 177 -8.54 12.80 12.38
CA LYS A 177 -9.45 13.57 13.25
C LYS A 177 -9.35 13.11 14.71
N ALA A 178 -9.31 11.80 14.95
CA ALA A 178 -9.16 11.25 16.29
C ALA A 178 -7.80 11.62 16.92
N PHE A 179 -6.73 11.56 16.12
CA PHE A 179 -5.38 11.97 16.52
C PHE A 179 -5.33 13.43 16.99
N TRP A 180 -5.87 14.37 16.22
CA TRP A 180 -5.91 15.77 16.65
C TRP A 180 -6.84 16.02 17.82
N LYS A 181 -8.00 15.35 17.86
CA LYS A 181 -8.95 15.41 18.98
C LYS A 181 -8.33 14.92 20.29
N PHE A 182 -7.41 13.96 20.24
CA PHE A 182 -6.64 13.54 21.41
C PHE A 182 -5.82 14.72 21.97
N PHE A 183 -5.04 15.41 21.14
CA PHE A 183 -4.25 16.59 21.59
C PHE A 183 -5.10 17.80 21.96
N GLU A 184 -6.33 17.90 21.46
CA GLU A 184 -7.31 18.90 21.93
C GLU A 184 -7.77 18.61 23.37
N LYS A 185 -8.02 17.34 23.69
CA LYS A 185 -8.52 16.91 25.00
C LYS A 185 -7.44 16.77 26.06
N HIS A 186 -6.23 16.36 25.67
CA HIS A 186 -5.14 16.01 26.56
C HIS A 186 -4.01 17.03 26.43
N LYS A 187 -4.23 18.26 26.94
CA LYS A 187 -3.26 19.37 26.85
C LYS A 187 -2.07 19.22 27.80
N ASP A 188 -2.16 18.30 28.75
CA ASP A 188 -1.23 18.04 29.83
C ASP A 188 -0.22 16.92 29.54
N VAL A 189 -0.36 16.21 28.40
CA VAL A 189 0.56 15.13 28.04
C VAL A 189 1.95 15.68 27.72
N PRO A 190 3.03 14.94 28.08
CA PRO A 190 4.40 15.40 27.93
C PRO A 190 4.97 15.18 26.51
N PHE A 191 4.10 15.06 25.50
CA PHE A 191 4.50 14.94 24.09
C PHE A 191 3.58 15.73 23.18
N ASP A 192 4.05 16.04 21.97
CA ASP A 192 3.24 16.63 20.91
C ASP A 192 3.01 15.65 19.75
N GLY A 193 2.21 16.07 18.77
CA GLY A 193 1.83 15.27 17.60
C GLY A 193 2.16 16.00 16.30
N VAL A 194 2.51 15.22 15.28
CA VAL A 194 2.72 15.69 13.91
C VAL A 194 1.98 14.76 12.97
N SER A 195 1.25 15.30 11.99
CA SER A 195 0.64 14.50 10.93
C SER A 195 1.41 14.67 9.62
N ILE A 196 1.86 13.57 9.04
CA ILE A 196 2.48 13.51 7.72
C ILE A 196 1.44 12.99 6.73
N VAL A 197 1.18 13.77 5.69
CA VAL A 197 0.11 13.53 4.72
C VAL A 197 0.74 13.35 3.33
N PRO A 198 1.24 12.15 3.00
CA PRO A 198 1.83 11.89 1.69
C PRO A 198 0.76 11.86 0.60
N THR A 199 1.13 12.35 -0.58
CA THR A 199 0.40 12.08 -1.82
C THR A 199 0.87 10.76 -2.43
N PHE A 200 0.85 10.63 -3.76
CA PHE A 200 1.19 9.38 -4.43
C PHE A 200 2.68 9.06 -4.24
N THR A 201 2.97 8.11 -3.35
CA THR A 201 4.34 7.85 -2.92
C THR A 201 5.04 6.91 -3.90
N LEU A 202 6.10 7.34 -4.59
CA LEU A 202 6.93 6.49 -5.45
C LEU A 202 8.33 6.33 -4.89
N GLY A 203 9.03 5.29 -5.32
CA GLY A 203 10.44 5.12 -5.03
C GLY A 203 10.87 3.66 -5.01
N PRO A 204 12.17 3.38 -4.84
CA PRO A 204 12.70 2.02 -4.93
C PRO A 204 12.28 1.16 -3.75
N LEU A 205 12.16 -0.15 -3.97
CA LEU A 205 12.15 -1.14 -2.89
C LEU A 205 13.56 -1.26 -2.31
N LEU A 206 13.67 -1.28 -1.00
CA LEU A 206 14.93 -1.62 -0.34
C LEU A 206 15.22 -3.12 -0.39
N HIS A 207 14.18 -3.96 -0.46
CA HIS A 207 14.35 -5.42 -0.55
C HIS A 207 13.13 -6.11 -1.16
N GLU A 208 13.33 -7.28 -1.78
CA GLU A 208 12.28 -8.13 -2.35
C GLU A 208 11.24 -8.66 -1.32
N ALA A 209 11.59 -8.77 -0.03
CA ALA A 209 10.67 -9.29 0.98
C ALA A 209 9.51 -8.32 1.29
N GLN A 210 9.62 -7.06 0.83
CA GLN A 210 8.53 -6.09 0.84
C GLN A 210 7.39 -6.49 -0.09
N VAL A 211 7.65 -7.39 -1.05
CA VAL A 211 6.66 -7.86 -2.04
C VAL A 211 6.47 -9.39 -2.03
N ALA A 212 7.25 -10.12 -1.23
CA ALA A 212 7.29 -11.58 -1.23
C ALA A 212 6.02 -12.29 -0.71
N ASP A 213 5.21 -11.61 0.10
CA ASP A 213 3.92 -12.13 0.60
C ASP A 213 2.76 -11.80 -0.36
N GLY A 214 3.06 -11.27 -1.54
CA GLY A 214 2.08 -10.81 -2.51
C GLY A 214 1.30 -9.56 -2.07
N ASN A 215 1.69 -8.95 -0.95
CA ASN A 215 1.11 -7.71 -0.47
C ASN A 215 1.84 -6.51 -1.11
N ILE A 216 1.85 -6.42 -2.44
CA ILE A 216 2.09 -5.12 -3.09
C ILE A 216 0.84 -4.29 -2.85
N VAL A 217 0.77 -3.63 -1.70
CA VAL A 217 -0.35 -2.76 -1.37
C VAL A 217 0.18 -1.34 -1.23
N GLY A 218 -0.18 -0.49 -2.19
CA GLY A 218 0.20 0.92 -2.22
C GLY A 218 0.04 1.54 -3.60
N SER A 219 0.59 2.75 -3.73
CA SER A 219 0.74 3.52 -4.98
C SER A 219 1.30 2.73 -6.16
N ILE A 220 2.13 1.72 -5.90
CA ILE A 220 2.81 0.90 -6.92
C ILE A 220 1.80 0.17 -7.83
N LEU A 221 0.64 -0.24 -7.29
CA LEU A 221 -0.42 -0.88 -8.07
C LEU A 221 -0.92 0.01 -9.22
N PHE A 222 -0.86 1.33 -9.07
CA PHE A 222 -1.31 2.24 -10.11
C PHE A 222 -0.30 2.38 -11.27
N ILE A 223 0.98 2.06 -11.04
CA ILE A 223 1.99 2.02 -12.12
C ILE A 223 2.18 0.60 -12.71
N GLN A 224 1.57 -0.42 -12.09
CA GLN A 224 1.71 -1.80 -12.54
C GLN A 224 1.27 -2.04 -13.99
N PRO A 225 0.14 -1.50 -14.50
CA PRO A 225 -0.23 -1.68 -15.90
C PRO A 225 0.86 -1.20 -16.86
N TRP A 226 1.52 -0.09 -16.52
CA TRP A 226 2.65 0.45 -17.28
C TRP A 226 3.86 -0.49 -17.25
N LEU A 227 4.19 -1.05 -16.08
CA LEU A 227 5.29 -2.01 -15.93
C LEU A 227 5.02 -3.36 -16.63
N GLN A 228 3.76 -3.70 -16.88
CA GLN A 228 3.36 -4.91 -17.59
C GLN A 228 3.14 -4.70 -19.09
N GLY A 229 3.23 -3.47 -19.60
CA GLY A 229 2.91 -3.19 -21.00
C GLY A 229 1.41 -3.27 -21.31
N LYS A 230 0.55 -3.12 -20.30
CA LYS A 230 -0.91 -3.27 -20.38
C LYS A 230 -1.68 -1.97 -20.16
N ALA A 231 -0.99 -0.83 -20.02
CA ALA A 231 -1.66 0.46 -19.99
C ALA A 231 -2.37 0.73 -21.33
N THR A 232 -3.41 1.54 -21.30
CA THR A 232 -4.29 1.86 -22.43
C THR A 232 -4.27 3.36 -22.71
N ALA A 233 -4.76 3.79 -23.89
CA ALA A 233 -4.84 5.21 -24.22
C ALA A 233 -5.70 6.03 -23.23
N GLU A 234 -6.69 5.39 -22.59
CA GLU A 234 -7.50 6.02 -21.53
C GLU A 234 -6.65 6.35 -20.29
N ASP A 235 -5.64 5.53 -20.00
CA ASP A 235 -4.74 5.74 -18.86
C ASP A 235 -3.87 7.00 -19.00
N LEU A 236 -3.70 7.55 -20.21
CA LEU A 236 -2.95 8.79 -20.41
C LEU A 236 -3.59 9.97 -19.68
N ALA A 237 -4.92 9.98 -19.55
CA ALA A 237 -5.67 10.99 -18.81
C ALA A 237 -5.85 10.64 -17.33
N THR A 238 -5.44 9.43 -16.89
CA THR A 238 -5.51 9.03 -15.49
C THR A 238 -4.64 9.95 -14.65
N ARG A 239 -5.24 10.45 -13.57
CA ARG A 239 -4.63 11.39 -12.66
C ARG A 239 -4.02 10.67 -11.47
N TYR A 240 -2.76 10.94 -11.19
CA TYR A 240 -2.00 10.31 -10.10
C TYR A 240 -1.78 11.27 -8.92
N SER A 241 -2.65 12.27 -8.75
CA SER A 241 -2.47 13.36 -7.78
C SER A 241 -1.13 14.08 -8.02
N THR A 242 -0.35 14.36 -6.97
CA THR A 242 1.08 14.69 -7.03
C THR A 242 1.92 13.49 -6.58
N VAL A 243 3.17 13.40 -7.05
CA VAL A 243 4.13 12.38 -6.59
C VAL A 243 4.96 12.91 -5.43
N VAL A 244 5.26 12.04 -4.47
CA VAL A 244 6.32 12.24 -3.48
C VAL A 244 7.24 11.02 -3.46
N ASP A 245 8.55 11.23 -3.30
CA ASP A 245 9.47 10.11 -3.13
C ASP A 245 9.38 9.49 -1.72
N VAL A 246 9.37 8.17 -1.60
CA VAL A 246 9.34 7.45 -0.31
C VAL A 246 10.53 7.81 0.60
N ARG A 247 11.67 8.16 0.02
CA ARG A 247 12.86 8.63 0.73
C ARG A 247 12.66 10.05 1.25
N ASP A 248 11.84 10.87 0.58
CA ASP A 248 11.43 12.19 1.09
C ASP A 248 10.42 12.03 2.23
N VAL A 249 9.47 11.10 2.11
CA VAL A 249 8.54 10.76 3.21
C VAL A 249 9.32 10.33 4.45
N ALA A 250 10.30 9.44 4.29
CA ALA A 250 11.12 8.99 5.40
C ALA A 250 11.93 10.13 6.04
N LEU A 251 12.54 10.99 5.22
CA LEU A 251 13.26 12.16 5.70
C LEU A 251 12.35 13.16 6.43
N ALA A 252 11.12 13.36 5.94
CA ALA A 252 10.13 14.19 6.61
C ALA A 252 9.73 13.62 7.97
N CYS A 253 9.55 12.31 8.10
CA CYS A 253 9.28 11.66 9.39
C CYS A 253 10.43 11.91 10.38
N VAL A 254 11.68 11.73 9.96
CA VAL A 254 12.85 11.99 10.82
C VAL A 254 12.92 13.46 11.23
N LYS A 255 12.76 14.38 10.27
CA LYS A 255 12.74 15.82 10.57
C LYS A 255 11.59 16.22 11.49
N ALA A 256 10.41 15.63 11.31
CA ALA A 256 9.29 15.82 12.20
C ALA A 256 9.62 15.37 13.63
N LEU A 257 10.36 14.27 13.82
CA LEU A 257 10.82 13.83 15.13
C LEU A 257 11.87 14.77 15.75
N THR A 258 12.77 15.34 14.95
CA THR A 258 13.98 16.03 15.43
C THR A 258 13.95 17.55 15.33
N MET A 259 12.85 18.17 14.87
CA MET A 259 12.73 19.63 14.78
C MET A 259 11.62 20.15 15.68
N GLU A 260 11.90 21.13 16.54
CA GLU A 260 10.91 21.64 17.50
C GLU A 260 9.71 22.28 16.77
N GLU A 261 9.98 22.97 15.66
CA GLU A 261 9.01 23.67 14.81
C GLU A 261 8.02 22.74 14.11
N ALA A 262 8.28 21.42 14.10
CA ALA A 262 7.35 20.45 13.55
C ALA A 262 6.19 20.12 14.52
N GLY A 263 6.35 20.38 15.81
CA GLY A 263 5.37 20.01 16.83
C GLY A 263 4.02 20.69 16.63
N GLY A 264 2.94 19.91 16.63
CA GLY A 264 1.58 20.42 16.43
C GLY A 264 1.22 20.66 14.96
N GLU A 265 2.11 20.33 14.02
CA GLU A 265 1.90 20.62 12.60
C GLU A 265 1.35 19.42 11.83
N ARG A 266 0.57 19.75 10.80
CA ARG A 266 0.23 18.87 9.69
C ARG A 266 1.06 19.26 8.48
N PHE A 267 1.56 18.29 7.73
CA PHE A 267 2.41 18.47 6.56
C PHE A 267 1.88 17.67 5.37
N ILE A 268 1.47 18.37 4.32
CA ILE A 268 1.18 17.73 3.03
C ILE A 268 2.47 17.54 2.28
N LEU A 269 2.78 16.29 1.92
CA LEU A 269 3.95 15.97 1.12
C LEU A 269 3.53 15.80 -0.32
N ALA A 270 3.67 16.89 -1.06
CA ALA A 270 3.26 17.00 -2.44
C ALA A 270 4.24 17.89 -3.21
N ASP A 271 4.71 17.42 -4.36
CA ASP A 271 5.37 18.29 -5.35
C ASP A 271 4.40 18.61 -6.50
N LYS A 272 4.70 18.17 -7.73
CA LYS A 272 3.92 18.52 -8.91
C LYS A 272 2.88 17.45 -9.25
N PRO A 273 1.73 17.86 -9.81
CA PRO A 273 0.74 16.91 -10.27
C PRO A 273 1.25 16.18 -11.52
N ILE A 274 0.95 14.90 -11.61
CA ILE A 274 1.32 14.06 -12.76
C ILE A 274 0.13 13.25 -13.28
N TRP A 275 0.20 12.91 -14.55
CA TRP A 275 -0.80 12.09 -15.25
C TRP A 275 -0.14 10.87 -15.88
N GLY A 276 -0.96 9.91 -16.31
CA GLY A 276 -0.47 8.75 -17.06
C GLY A 276 0.28 9.14 -18.32
N ASN A 277 0.01 10.31 -18.92
CA ASN A 277 0.81 10.85 -20.02
C ASN A 277 2.28 11.09 -19.66
N ASP A 278 2.53 11.60 -18.45
CA ASP A 278 3.89 11.81 -17.95
C ASP A 278 4.57 10.46 -17.69
N ILE A 279 3.82 9.47 -17.18
CA ILE A 279 4.31 8.08 -16.99
C ILE A 279 4.65 7.43 -18.33
N ALA A 280 3.80 7.56 -19.35
CA ALA A 280 4.05 7.04 -20.70
C ALA A 280 5.37 7.58 -21.25
N GLN A 281 5.57 8.90 -21.16
CA GLN A 281 6.81 9.56 -21.58
C GLN A 281 8.03 9.07 -20.79
N ALA A 282 7.88 8.83 -19.48
CA ALA A 282 8.97 8.32 -18.65
C ALA A 282 9.31 6.86 -18.99
N MET A 283 8.30 6.01 -19.23
CA MET A 283 8.48 4.59 -19.58
C MET A 283 9.30 4.39 -20.85
N GLU A 284 9.08 5.23 -21.88
CA GLU A 284 9.84 5.22 -23.13
C GLU A 284 11.36 5.37 -22.91
N LYS A 285 11.76 6.07 -21.82
CA LYS A 285 13.17 6.31 -21.47
C LYS A 285 13.72 5.30 -20.46
N VAL A 286 12.91 4.91 -19.49
CA VAL A 286 13.36 4.12 -18.32
C VAL A 286 13.38 2.62 -18.60
N LEU A 287 12.32 2.09 -19.23
CA LEU A 287 12.18 0.66 -19.55
C LEU A 287 11.69 0.48 -21.00
N PRO A 288 12.47 0.92 -22.02
CA PRO A 288 12.07 0.87 -23.43
C PRO A 288 11.82 -0.55 -23.96
N GLN A 289 12.29 -1.58 -23.24
CA GLN A 289 12.04 -2.98 -23.55
C GLN A 289 10.58 -3.40 -23.28
N ILE A 290 9.85 -2.70 -22.40
CA ILE A 290 8.43 -2.98 -22.15
C ILE A 290 7.61 -2.42 -23.32
N LYS A 291 6.93 -3.31 -24.03
CA LYS A 291 6.06 -3.00 -25.18
C LYS A 291 4.59 -3.14 -24.77
N GLY A 292 3.69 -2.51 -25.52
CA GLY A 292 2.23 -2.64 -25.35
C GLY A 292 1.55 -1.44 -24.70
N ASN A 293 2.30 -0.58 -23.99
CA ASN A 293 1.78 0.70 -23.52
C ASN A 293 1.49 1.65 -24.70
N PRO A 294 0.52 2.57 -24.56
CA PRO A 294 0.32 3.64 -25.53
C PRO A 294 1.54 4.58 -25.55
N PRO A 295 1.84 5.20 -26.70
CA PRO A 295 2.78 6.32 -26.72
C PRO A 295 2.22 7.49 -25.91
N SER A 296 3.11 8.32 -25.36
CA SER A 296 2.69 9.61 -24.80
C SER A 296 2.00 10.49 -25.85
N ASN A 297 1.03 11.30 -25.44
CA ASN A 297 0.41 12.33 -26.26
C ASN A 297 1.27 13.61 -26.22
N PRO A 298 1.88 14.01 -27.35
CA PRO A 298 2.77 15.17 -27.41
C PRO A 298 2.02 16.50 -27.56
N ASP A 299 0.71 16.48 -27.79
CA ASP A 299 -0.09 17.70 -28.02
C ASP A 299 -0.09 18.60 -26.77
N PRO A 300 0.44 19.84 -26.85
CA PRO A 300 0.39 20.79 -25.74
C PRO A 300 -1.04 21.08 -25.27
N ALA A 301 -2.04 21.03 -26.15
CA ALA A 301 -3.44 21.24 -25.78
C ALA A 301 -3.97 20.13 -24.88
N PHE A 302 -3.52 18.88 -25.08
CA PHE A 302 -3.85 17.76 -24.20
C PHE A 302 -3.29 18.00 -22.79
N LYS A 303 -2.00 18.37 -22.68
CA LYS A 303 -1.40 18.69 -21.37
C LYS A 303 -2.07 19.87 -20.69
N GLN A 304 -2.44 20.90 -21.45
CA GLN A 304 -3.15 22.05 -20.92
C GLN A 304 -4.52 21.65 -20.35
N ALA A 305 -5.28 20.84 -21.08
CA ALA A 305 -6.58 20.34 -20.63
C ALA A 305 -6.48 19.52 -19.32
N LEU A 306 -5.42 18.73 -19.15
CA LEU A 306 -5.17 18.01 -17.89
C LEU A 306 -4.96 18.96 -16.70
N LEU A 307 -4.33 20.12 -16.94
CA LEU A 307 -4.01 21.10 -15.90
C LEU A 307 -5.19 22.02 -15.54
N GLU A 308 -6.18 22.19 -16.42
CA GLU A 308 -7.30 23.11 -16.22
C GLU A 308 -8.07 22.83 -14.92
N ASN A 309 -8.33 21.55 -14.62
CA ASN A 309 -9.04 21.11 -13.42
C ASN A 309 -8.13 20.34 -12.43
N ALA A 310 -6.84 20.67 -12.40
CA ALA A 310 -5.94 20.04 -11.45
C ALA A 310 -6.19 20.52 -10.00
N THR A 311 -6.51 19.58 -9.12
CA THR A 311 -6.29 19.69 -7.66
C THR A 311 -4.80 19.86 -7.35
N ILE A 312 -4.43 20.97 -6.75
CA ILE A 312 -3.07 21.26 -6.30
C ILE A 312 -3.03 20.96 -4.80
N TRP A 313 -2.12 20.07 -4.40
CA TRP A 313 -1.78 19.82 -3.01
C TRP A 313 -0.56 20.68 -2.66
N ASP A 314 -0.70 21.60 -1.71
CA ASP A 314 0.35 22.53 -1.34
C ASP A 314 1.36 21.87 -0.40
N GLY A 315 2.51 21.44 -0.94
CA GLY A 315 3.62 20.92 -0.13
C GLY A 315 4.63 21.97 0.33
N SER A 316 4.38 23.27 0.11
CA SER A 316 5.39 24.32 0.36
C SER A 316 5.79 24.45 1.84
N LYS A 317 4.92 24.02 2.75
CA LYS A 317 5.19 24.04 4.20
C LYS A 317 6.30 23.07 4.58
N VAL A 318 6.39 21.90 3.93
CA VAL A 318 7.46 20.92 4.18
C VAL A 318 8.81 21.54 3.88
N THR A 319 8.93 22.25 2.76
CA THR A 319 10.15 22.99 2.41
C THR A 319 10.44 24.11 3.39
N ARG A 320 9.42 24.90 3.77
CA ARG A 320 9.58 26.06 4.66
C ARG A 320 9.94 25.68 6.10
N VAL A 321 9.30 24.66 6.66
CA VAL A 321 9.41 24.29 8.08
C VAL A 321 10.43 23.17 8.29
N LEU A 322 10.37 22.11 7.48
CA LEU A 322 11.30 20.98 7.62
C LEU A 322 12.60 21.19 6.82
N GLY A 323 12.66 22.18 5.93
CA GLY A 323 13.84 22.40 5.08
C GLY A 323 14.07 21.28 4.05
N LEU A 324 13.04 20.48 3.76
CA LEU A 324 13.14 19.36 2.82
C LEU A 324 13.09 19.88 1.38
N GLN A 325 13.98 19.34 0.55
CA GLN A 325 13.94 19.51 -0.90
C GLN A 325 13.40 18.24 -1.51
N TYR A 326 12.32 18.34 -2.28
CA TYR A 326 11.72 17.18 -2.94
C TYR A 326 12.64 16.65 -4.03
N ARG A 327 12.76 15.32 -4.10
CA ARG A 327 13.39 14.64 -5.22
C ARG A 327 12.57 14.83 -6.48
N ASP A 328 13.26 14.92 -7.61
CA ASP A 328 12.60 15.03 -8.90
C ASP A 328 11.79 13.76 -9.20
N TRP A 329 10.52 13.93 -9.59
CA TRP A 329 9.62 12.80 -9.79
C TRP A 329 10.10 11.84 -10.88
N HIS A 330 10.87 12.29 -11.89
CA HIS A 330 11.42 11.39 -12.90
C HIS A 330 12.48 10.47 -12.29
N GLU A 331 13.27 10.95 -11.32
CA GLU A 331 14.19 10.12 -10.57
C GLU A 331 13.45 9.10 -9.70
N SER A 332 12.43 9.57 -8.96
CA SER A 332 11.57 8.71 -8.13
C SER A 332 10.91 7.60 -8.95
N PHE A 333 10.37 7.96 -10.12
CA PHE A 333 9.77 7.02 -11.06
C PHE A 333 10.80 6.05 -11.64
N LYS A 334 11.97 6.54 -12.08
CA LYS A 334 13.04 5.71 -12.64
C LYS A 334 13.49 4.64 -11.64
N ASP A 335 13.77 5.06 -10.41
CA ASP A 335 14.26 4.17 -9.35
C ASP A 335 13.18 3.19 -8.91
N ALA A 336 11.92 3.65 -8.81
CA ALA A 336 10.76 2.80 -8.59
C ALA A 336 10.65 1.74 -9.70
N ALA A 337 10.44 2.16 -10.94
CA ALA A 337 10.17 1.29 -12.07
C ALA A 337 11.26 0.24 -12.26
N LYS A 338 12.54 0.62 -12.19
CA LYS A 338 13.66 -0.34 -12.25
C LYS A 338 13.64 -1.31 -11.08
N SER A 339 13.55 -0.79 -9.86
CA SER A 339 13.54 -1.64 -8.66
C SER A 339 12.37 -2.62 -8.66
N PHE A 340 11.21 -2.22 -9.18
CA PHE A 340 10.03 -3.08 -9.27
C PHE A 340 10.16 -4.10 -10.39
N TYR A 341 10.63 -3.68 -11.55
CA TYR A 341 10.88 -4.58 -12.69
C TYR A 341 11.89 -5.67 -12.33
N ASP A 342 12.94 -5.33 -11.59
CA ASP A 342 14.00 -6.26 -11.22
C ASP A 342 13.60 -7.21 -10.07
N LYS A 343 12.77 -6.74 -9.13
CA LYS A 343 12.47 -7.47 -7.87
C LYS A 343 11.08 -8.08 -7.79
N ILE A 344 10.14 -7.70 -8.66
CA ILE A 344 8.82 -8.29 -8.74
C ILE A 344 8.81 -9.26 -9.94
N PRO A 345 8.61 -10.56 -9.71
CA PRO A 345 8.26 -11.48 -10.79
C PRO A 345 7.09 -10.90 -11.58
N ILE A 346 7.29 -10.63 -12.88
CA ILE A 346 6.27 -10.03 -13.77
C ILE A 346 4.97 -10.87 -13.81
N GLU A 347 5.09 -12.15 -13.45
CA GLU A 347 4.03 -13.16 -13.35
C GLU A 347 3.23 -13.12 -12.04
N LEU A 348 3.58 -12.26 -11.07
CA LEU A 348 2.73 -12.00 -9.91
C LEU A 348 1.46 -11.25 -10.36
N GLU A 349 0.49 -12.02 -10.87
CA GLU A 349 -0.93 -11.69 -10.76
C GLU A 349 -1.26 -11.63 -9.26
N LEU A 350 -1.03 -10.48 -8.66
CA LEU A 350 -1.46 -10.26 -7.29
C LEU A 350 -2.97 -10.14 -7.24
N LEU A 351 -3.53 -10.73 -6.20
CA LEU A 351 -4.94 -10.93 -5.89
C LEU A 351 -5.72 -9.63 -5.64
N ALA A 352 -5.55 -8.62 -6.49
CA ALA A 352 -6.53 -7.56 -6.64
C ALA A 352 -7.63 -8.06 -7.60
N VAL A 353 -8.85 -8.19 -7.08
CA VAL A 353 -10.09 -8.51 -7.82
C VAL A 353 -10.32 -10.00 -8.16
N LYS A 354 -10.37 -10.87 -7.14
CA LYS A 354 -11.11 -12.16 -7.24
C LYS A 354 -12.26 -12.30 -6.24
N SER A 355 -12.82 -11.19 -5.75
CA SER A 355 -14.00 -11.20 -4.85
C SER A 355 -15.27 -10.57 -5.43
N SER A 356 -15.38 -10.31 -6.74
CA SER A 356 -16.62 -9.79 -7.34
C SER A 356 -17.24 -10.66 -8.45
N SER A 357 -16.73 -11.87 -8.70
CA SER A 357 -17.26 -12.72 -9.78
C SER A 357 -17.62 -14.16 -9.38
N GLN A 358 -17.83 -14.45 -8.09
CA GLN A 358 -18.41 -15.74 -7.67
C GLN A 358 -19.59 -15.54 -6.70
N GLY A 359 -20.80 -15.64 -7.26
CA GLY A 359 -21.89 -16.32 -6.55
C GLY A 359 -23.11 -15.52 -6.07
N LEU A 360 -23.79 -14.75 -6.93
CA LEU A 360 -25.25 -14.59 -6.78
C LEU A 360 -25.98 -15.52 -7.74
N LYS A 361 -26.35 -16.71 -7.25
CA LYS A 361 -27.43 -17.48 -7.85
C LYS A 361 -28.73 -16.68 -7.65
N ARG A 362 -29.31 -16.21 -8.75
CA ARG A 362 -30.67 -15.69 -8.81
C ARG A 362 -31.65 -16.77 -8.34
N THR A 363 -32.24 -16.58 -7.17
CA THR A 363 -33.54 -17.20 -6.82
C THR A 363 -34.61 -16.14 -7.03
N GLY A 364 -35.44 -16.33 -8.05
CA GLY A 364 -36.55 -15.44 -8.34
C GLY A 364 -37.77 -15.70 -7.46
N SER A 365 -38.53 -14.65 -7.17
CA SER A 365 -40.01 -14.67 -7.12
C SER A 365 -40.54 -13.22 -7.08
N PRO A 366 -41.74 -12.92 -7.63
CA PRO A 366 -42.15 -11.57 -8.03
C PRO A 366 -43.17 -10.93 -7.07
N ASN A 367 -43.09 -9.61 -6.85
CA ASN A 367 -44.18 -8.66 -7.12
C ASN A 367 -43.91 -7.21 -6.68
N ARG A 368 -44.10 -6.32 -7.67
CA ARG A 368 -44.80 -5.02 -7.67
C ARG A 368 -44.59 -4.00 -6.54
N GLY A 369 -44.10 -2.83 -6.96
CA GLY A 369 -44.39 -1.54 -6.35
C GLY A 369 -43.80 -0.38 -7.15
N ARG A 370 -44.54 0.13 -8.15
CA ARG A 370 -44.21 1.35 -8.92
C ARG A 370 -44.22 2.58 -8.01
N VAL A 371 -43.12 3.33 -7.98
CA VAL A 371 -43.16 4.80 -7.84
C VAL A 371 -42.13 5.41 -8.79
N ARG A 372 -42.60 6.33 -9.64
CA ARG A 372 -41.82 7.15 -10.57
C ARG A 372 -41.06 8.24 -9.79
N ASN A 373 -39.82 8.52 -10.16
CA ASN A 373 -39.49 9.86 -10.67
C ASN A 373 -38.15 9.92 -11.42
N LYS A 374 -38.11 10.92 -12.29
CA LYS A 374 -37.12 11.26 -13.32
C LYS A 374 -35.78 11.72 -12.71
N MET A 375 -34.67 11.29 -13.29
CA MET A 375 -33.67 12.16 -13.92
C MET A 375 -32.68 11.30 -14.71
N SER A 376 -32.55 11.64 -15.98
CA SER A 376 -31.77 10.96 -17.00
C SER A 376 -30.42 11.64 -17.16
N GLY A 377 -29.36 10.85 -17.24
CA GLY A 377 -28.12 11.25 -17.90
C GLY A 377 -26.85 10.78 -17.21
N PHE A 378 -26.49 9.51 -17.36
CA PHE A 378 -25.11 9.05 -17.49
C PHE A 378 -25.14 7.69 -18.21
N GLY A 379 -24.49 7.64 -19.37
CA GLY A 379 -24.48 6.48 -20.26
C GLY A 379 -23.56 5.39 -19.73
N ASN A 380 -24.13 4.19 -19.55
CA ASN A 380 -23.37 2.96 -19.40
C ASN A 380 -22.75 2.59 -20.76
N SER A 381 -21.42 2.67 -20.85
CA SER A 381 -20.66 1.98 -21.88
C SER A 381 -19.30 1.63 -21.30
N SER A 382 -19.17 0.38 -20.84
CA SER A 382 -17.93 -0.44 -20.83
C SER A 382 -18.11 -1.68 -19.95
N TYR A 383 -19.11 -2.53 -20.23
CA TYR A 383 -19.18 -3.89 -19.67
C TYR A 383 -19.86 -4.83 -20.66
N ALA A 384 -19.16 -5.17 -21.74
CA ALA A 384 -19.60 -6.20 -22.68
C ALA A 384 -18.45 -6.77 -23.51
N CYS A 385 -17.44 -7.42 -22.89
CA CYS A 385 -16.61 -8.39 -23.63
C CYS A 385 -15.74 -9.30 -22.75
N VAL A 386 -16.32 -10.17 -21.92
CA VAL A 386 -15.61 -11.40 -21.50
C VAL A 386 -16.61 -12.54 -21.30
N SER A 387 -16.94 -13.23 -22.39
CA SER A 387 -17.57 -14.55 -22.33
C SER A 387 -17.11 -15.36 -23.53
N LYS A 388 -16.01 -16.12 -23.36
CA LYS A 388 -15.63 -17.33 -24.11
C LYS A 388 -14.17 -17.73 -23.84
N VAL A 389 -13.81 -18.14 -22.62
CA VAL A 389 -12.76 -19.15 -22.38
C VAL A 389 -13.09 -19.86 -21.06
N LEU A 390 -14.15 -20.68 -21.06
CA LEU A 390 -14.41 -21.65 -20.01
C LEU A 390 -14.38 -23.01 -20.70
N HIS A 391 -13.32 -23.77 -20.45
CA HIS A 391 -13.16 -25.23 -20.48
C HIS A 391 -11.67 -25.51 -20.74
N ILE A 392 -11.07 -26.37 -19.91
CA ILE A 392 -9.64 -26.70 -19.78
C ILE A 392 -8.91 -25.83 -18.75
N ASN A 393 -9.09 -26.14 -17.46
CA ASN A 393 -8.03 -26.14 -16.42
C ASN A 393 -8.60 -26.51 -15.05
N LEU A 394 -9.15 -27.73 -14.92
CA LEU A 394 -9.65 -28.30 -13.66
C LEU A 394 -8.90 -29.57 -13.25
N LEU A 395 -7.59 -29.66 -13.49
CA LEU A 395 -6.80 -30.85 -13.16
C LEU A 395 -5.54 -30.64 -12.31
N TRP A 396 -5.22 -29.41 -11.88
CA TRP A 396 -3.97 -29.14 -11.14
C TRP A 396 -4.15 -28.80 -9.64
N LEU A 397 -5.37 -28.54 -9.18
CA LEU A 397 -5.66 -28.18 -7.79
C LEU A 397 -5.44 -29.29 -6.74
N PRO A 398 -5.62 -30.60 -7.02
CA PRO A 398 -5.37 -31.64 -6.01
C PRO A 398 -3.88 -31.92 -5.75
N ILE A 399 -2.98 -31.56 -6.67
CA ILE A 399 -1.55 -31.90 -6.58
C ILE A 399 -0.81 -30.89 -5.70
N VAL A 400 -1.17 -29.61 -5.79
CA VAL A 400 -0.54 -28.53 -5.01
C VAL A 400 -0.90 -28.66 -3.53
N SER A 401 -2.15 -28.96 -3.18
CA SER A 401 -2.55 -29.18 -1.78
C SER A 401 -1.93 -30.42 -1.15
N ALA A 402 -1.63 -31.47 -1.93
CA ALA A 402 -0.93 -32.66 -1.43
C ALA A 402 0.56 -32.37 -1.15
N LEU A 403 1.20 -31.53 -1.95
CA LEU A 403 2.61 -31.15 -1.77
C LEU A 403 2.82 -30.20 -0.58
N THR A 404 1.85 -29.32 -0.28
CA THR A 404 1.94 -28.42 0.89
C THR A 404 1.72 -29.16 2.21
N CYS A 405 0.94 -30.25 2.21
CA CYS A 405 0.71 -31.07 3.40
C CYS A 405 1.87 -32.04 3.72
N LEU A 406 2.78 -32.28 2.78
CA LEU A 406 3.89 -33.25 2.92
C LEU A 406 5.21 -32.64 3.40
N ARG A 407 5.30 -31.32 3.65
CA ARG A 407 6.49 -30.69 4.24
C ARG A 407 6.59 -30.85 5.77
N SER A 408 5.60 -31.45 6.44
CA SER A 408 5.58 -31.58 7.90
C SER A 408 5.72 -33.00 8.46
N LEU A 409 5.99 -34.03 7.66
CA LEU A 409 6.13 -35.41 8.18
C LEU A 409 7.31 -36.16 7.54
N SER A 410 8.28 -36.51 8.38
CA SER A 410 9.43 -37.34 8.03
C SER A 410 9.02 -38.82 7.87
N LEU A 411 8.60 -39.26 6.69
CA LEU A 411 8.43 -40.69 6.38
C LEU A 411 8.98 -41.04 4.98
N LYS A 412 9.72 -42.16 4.94
CA LYS A 412 10.73 -42.55 3.94
C LYS A 412 10.16 -43.19 2.67
N ARG A 413 10.95 -43.09 1.58
CA ARG A 413 11.07 -43.84 0.29
C ARG A 413 9.97 -44.78 -0.24
N GLU A 414 9.21 -45.49 0.59
CA GLU A 414 8.16 -46.42 0.13
C GLU A 414 6.92 -45.69 -0.41
N PHE A 415 6.64 -44.48 0.09
CA PHE A 415 5.49 -43.68 -0.37
C PHE A 415 5.69 -43.13 -1.79
N VAL A 416 6.94 -42.83 -2.17
CA VAL A 416 7.27 -42.34 -3.52
C VAL A 416 7.01 -43.44 -4.56
N GLN A 417 7.37 -44.70 -4.29
CA GLN A 417 7.11 -45.79 -5.23
C GLN A 417 5.61 -46.06 -5.46
N VAL A 418 4.77 -45.91 -4.42
CA VAL A 418 3.32 -46.12 -4.54
C VAL A 418 2.66 -45.01 -5.35
N VAL A 419 3.06 -43.75 -5.13
CA VAL A 419 2.51 -42.60 -5.87
C VAL A 419 2.98 -42.60 -7.33
N THR A 420 4.25 -42.96 -7.59
CA THR A 420 4.77 -43.06 -8.96
C THR A 420 4.12 -44.20 -9.74
N SER A 421 3.85 -45.36 -9.12
CA SER A 421 3.15 -46.46 -9.82
C SER A 421 1.69 -46.12 -10.14
N ALA A 422 1.00 -45.41 -9.24
CA ALA A 422 -0.36 -44.95 -9.44
C ALA A 422 -0.47 -43.89 -10.56
N LEU A 423 0.51 -42.98 -10.66
CA LEU A 423 0.57 -41.97 -11.71
C LEU A 423 0.88 -42.58 -13.09
N VAL A 424 1.81 -43.55 -13.15
CA VAL A 424 2.13 -44.28 -14.39
C VAL A 424 0.96 -45.13 -14.87
N SER A 425 0.20 -45.75 -13.96
CA SER A 425 -1.02 -46.49 -14.29
C SER A 425 -2.12 -45.58 -14.86
N LYS A 426 -2.21 -44.34 -14.37
CA LYS A 426 -3.23 -43.37 -14.81
C LYS A 426 -2.85 -42.69 -16.14
N ALA A 427 -1.55 -42.49 -16.38
CA ALA A 427 -1.02 -41.99 -17.65
C ALA A 427 -1.23 -42.99 -18.81
N LYS A 428 -1.10 -44.30 -18.55
CA LYS A 428 -1.35 -45.36 -19.56
C LYS A 428 -2.82 -45.56 -19.92
N ALA A 429 -3.76 -45.08 -19.10
CA ALA A 429 -5.20 -45.23 -19.31
C ALA A 429 -5.85 -44.07 -20.09
N THR A 430 -5.07 -43.07 -20.49
CA THR A 430 -5.57 -41.86 -21.18
C THR A 430 -4.97 -41.81 -22.59
N PRO A 431 -5.76 -41.79 -23.68
CA PRO A 431 -5.22 -41.82 -25.04
C PRO A 431 -4.77 -40.41 -25.44
N LEU A 432 -3.60 -40.01 -24.94
CA LEU A 432 -2.88 -38.83 -25.44
C LEU A 432 -1.77 -39.34 -26.37
N LYS A 433 -1.84 -38.98 -27.65
CA LYS A 433 -0.74 -39.17 -28.61
C LYS A 433 0.43 -38.30 -28.15
N ILE A 434 1.42 -38.92 -27.52
CA ILE A 434 2.72 -38.30 -27.24
C ILE A 434 3.59 -38.54 -28.50
N PRO A 435 4.24 -37.52 -29.09
CA PRO A 435 5.20 -37.72 -30.16
C PRO A 435 6.38 -38.57 -29.67
N ASP A 436 6.87 -39.51 -30.49
CA ASP A 436 7.87 -40.55 -30.16
C ASP A 436 9.30 -40.05 -29.80
N GLN A 437 9.47 -38.85 -29.23
CA GLN A 437 10.80 -38.27 -28.98
C GLN A 437 11.00 -37.58 -27.62
N VAL A 438 10.23 -37.92 -26.57
CA VAL A 438 10.53 -37.42 -25.22
C VAL A 438 11.07 -38.55 -24.34
N ASP A 439 12.39 -38.59 -24.17
CA ASP A 439 13.07 -39.45 -23.20
C ASP A 439 12.93 -38.86 -21.79
N LEU A 440 11.97 -39.41 -21.04
CA LEU A 440 11.60 -38.99 -19.68
C LEU A 440 12.61 -39.47 -18.61
N SER A 441 13.64 -40.24 -18.97
CA SER A 441 14.64 -40.70 -17.99
C SER A 441 15.50 -39.57 -17.42
N SER A 442 15.69 -38.49 -18.19
CA SER A 442 16.49 -37.32 -17.78
C SER A 442 15.79 -36.34 -16.83
N VAL A 443 14.47 -36.46 -16.66
CA VAL A 443 13.66 -35.56 -15.81
C VAL A 443 13.60 -36.05 -14.35
N ILE A 444 14.01 -37.29 -14.08
CA ILE A 444 13.91 -37.91 -12.75
C ILE A 444 15.17 -37.67 -11.89
N GLU A 445 16.30 -37.24 -12.48
CA GLU A 445 17.57 -37.00 -11.76
C GLU A 445 17.86 -35.53 -11.39
N ARG A 446 17.02 -34.56 -11.76
CA ARG A 446 17.09 -33.16 -11.28
C ARG A 446 15.92 -32.86 -10.35
#